data_AF-A0A1V2LFG7-F1
#
_entry.id   AF-A0A1V2LFG7-F1
#
_cell.length_a   1.000
_cell.length_b   1.000
_cell.length_c   1.000
_cell.angle_alpha   90.00
_cell.angle_beta   90.00
_cell.angle_gamma   90.00
#
_symmetry.space_group_name_H-M   'P 1'
#
loop_
_entity.id
_entity.type
_entity.pdbx_description
1 polymer ?
#
loop_
_entity_poly.entity_id
_entity_poly.type
_entity_poly.pdbx_seq_one_letter_code
_entity_poly.pdbx_strand_id
1 'polypeptide(L)'
;MSSPSATYTSPSSTQEFTTSSIPPAELTTRGSTTGPSDFVLSKGAVDKDAPSEHKDTYLGVLRAQVTNLQDQINVYLTERMRIQKEEEKESEMEKKLLDGGDDDSDEEETKK
;
A
#
# COMPACT_ATOMS: atom_id res chain seq x y z
N MET A 1 20.01 -15.14 -16.83
CA MET A 1 18.58 -15.38 -16.57
C MET A 1 17.90 -14.02 -16.47
N SER A 2 16.77 -13.81 -17.14
CA SER A 2 16.05 -12.53 -17.05
C SER A 2 15.36 -12.45 -15.69
N SER A 3 15.56 -11.34 -14.97
CA SER A 3 14.81 -11.07 -13.73
C SER A 3 13.42 -10.53 -14.09
N PRO A 4 12.37 -10.81 -13.30
CA PRO A 4 11.05 -10.26 -13.55
C PRO A 4 11.05 -8.73 -13.35
N SER A 5 10.27 -8.05 -14.17
CA SER A 5 10.04 -6.60 -14.11
C SER A 5 8.57 -6.31 -14.45
N ALA A 6 8.10 -5.12 -14.07
CA ALA A 6 6.78 -4.63 -14.39
C ALA A 6 6.82 -3.14 -14.73
N THR A 7 5.89 -2.69 -15.57
CA THR A 7 5.70 -1.28 -15.89
C THR A 7 4.24 -0.93 -15.64
N TYR A 8 4.02 0.07 -14.79
CA TYR A 8 2.73 0.68 -14.54
C TYR A 8 2.60 1.96 -15.36
N THR A 9 1.47 2.13 -16.05
CA THR A 9 1.16 3.33 -16.82
C THR A 9 -0.22 3.85 -16.46
N SER A 10 -0.30 5.14 -16.20
CA SER A 10 -1.54 5.90 -15.98
C SER A 10 -1.51 7.19 -16.79
N PRO A 11 -2.63 7.90 -16.98
CA PRO A 11 -2.65 9.17 -17.70
C PRO A 11 -1.68 10.23 -17.14
N SER A 12 -1.37 10.17 -15.84
CA SER A 12 -0.52 11.15 -15.16
C SER A 12 0.91 10.69 -14.89
N SER A 13 1.20 9.38 -14.92
CA SER A 13 2.53 8.88 -14.60
C SER A 13 2.80 7.48 -15.16
N THR A 14 4.08 7.21 -15.39
CA THR A 14 4.63 5.87 -15.67
C THR A 14 5.64 5.51 -14.59
N GLN A 15 5.58 4.29 -14.07
CA GLN A 15 6.49 3.76 -13.06
C GLN A 15 7.01 2.38 -13.49
N GLU A 16 8.32 2.22 -13.48
CA GLU A 16 8.97 0.92 -13.72
C GLU A 16 9.37 0.27 -12.40
N PHE A 17 9.25 -1.05 -12.35
CA PHE A 17 9.61 -1.88 -11.20
C PHE A 17 10.57 -2.98 -11.66
N THR A 18 11.70 -3.11 -10.98
CA THR A 18 12.74 -4.08 -11.32
C THR A 18 13.27 -4.78 -10.08
N THR A 19 13.70 -6.03 -10.26
CA THR A 19 14.27 -6.87 -9.19
C THR A 19 15.74 -7.22 -9.47
N SER A 20 16.29 -6.76 -10.59
CA SER A 20 17.66 -7.06 -11.03
C SER A 20 18.74 -6.35 -10.20
N SER A 21 18.39 -5.29 -9.48
CA SER A 21 19.29 -4.56 -8.59
C SER A 21 19.43 -5.18 -7.20
N ILE A 22 18.59 -6.15 -6.84
CA ILE A 22 18.52 -6.71 -5.49
C ILE A 22 19.36 -7.99 -5.43
N PRO A 23 20.37 -8.07 -4.54
CA PRO A 23 21.15 -9.29 -4.36
C PRO A 23 20.24 -10.46 -3.94
N PRO A 24 20.48 -11.70 -4.42
CA PRO A 24 19.68 -12.86 -4.02
C PRO A 24 19.61 -13.10 -2.51
N ALA A 25 20.64 -12.70 -1.77
CA ALA A 25 20.69 -12.82 -0.31
C ALA A 25 19.76 -11.84 0.43
N GLU A 26 19.30 -10.78 -0.24
CA GLU A 26 18.35 -9.80 0.31
C GLU A 26 16.91 -10.10 -0.12
N LEU A 27 16.71 -11.06 -1.02
CA LEU A 27 15.38 -11.49 -1.43
C LEU A 27 14.73 -12.31 -0.32
N THR A 28 13.41 -12.16 -0.20
CA THR A 28 12.61 -12.88 0.79
C THR A 28 11.31 -13.33 0.16
N THR A 29 10.79 -14.46 0.63
CA THR A 29 9.43 -14.92 0.30
C THR A 29 8.38 -14.33 1.24
N ARG A 30 8.81 -13.68 2.33
CA ARG A 30 7.94 -12.96 3.26
C ARG A 30 7.84 -11.51 2.83
N GLY A 31 6.81 -11.20 2.04
CA GLY A 31 6.56 -9.83 1.61
C GLY A 31 6.05 -8.97 2.76
N SER A 32 6.58 -7.76 2.86
CA SER A 32 6.18 -6.73 3.84
C SER A 32 4.73 -6.29 3.71
N THR A 33 4.14 -6.42 2.52
CA THR A 33 2.73 -6.09 2.25
C THR A 33 1.83 -7.32 2.24
N THR A 34 2.36 -8.48 2.62
CA THR A 34 1.67 -9.77 2.58
C THR A 34 1.64 -10.45 3.95
N GLY A 35 0.52 -11.09 4.28
CA GLY A 35 0.33 -11.77 5.55
C GLY A 35 -0.60 -11.03 6.51
N PRO A 36 -0.80 -11.56 7.73
CA PRO A 36 -1.66 -10.94 8.73
C PRO A 36 -1.09 -9.60 9.18
N SER A 37 -1.97 -8.66 9.55
CA SER A 37 -1.52 -7.38 10.10
C SER A 37 -0.81 -7.55 11.44
N ASP A 38 0.06 -6.59 11.79
CA ASP A 38 0.78 -6.57 13.08
C ASP A 38 -0.17 -6.66 14.28
N PHE A 39 -1.37 -6.09 14.14
CA PHE A 39 -2.42 -6.19 15.16
C PHE A 39 -2.91 -7.63 15.39
N VAL A 40 -2.97 -8.44 14.33
CA VAL A 40 -3.37 -9.85 14.42
C VAL A 40 -2.22 -10.69 14.96
N LEU A 41 -0.99 -10.43 14.52
CA LEU A 41 0.22 -11.11 15.01
C LEU A 41 0.47 -10.85 16.50
N SER A 42 0.31 -9.60 16.96
CA SER A 42 0.47 -9.21 18.37
C SER A 42 -0.55 -9.87 19.31
N LYS A 43 -1.69 -10.33 18.78
CA LYS A 43 -2.68 -11.12 19.52
C LYS A 43 -2.34 -12.62 19.60
N GLY A 44 -1.15 -13.02 19.14
CA GLY A 44 -0.66 -14.40 19.18
C GLY A 44 -1.14 -15.27 18.01
N ALA A 45 -1.67 -14.67 16.95
CA ALA A 45 -2.00 -15.42 15.74
C ALA A 45 -0.71 -15.88 15.04
N VAL A 46 -0.70 -17.15 14.60
CA VAL A 46 0.39 -17.73 13.79
C VAL A 46 -0.11 -17.86 12.36
N ASP A 47 0.64 -17.28 11.41
CA ASP A 47 0.37 -17.45 9.99
C ASP A 47 0.81 -18.86 9.53
N LYS A 48 -0.15 -19.76 9.41
CA LYS A 48 0.08 -21.14 8.96
C LYS A 48 0.23 -21.23 7.43
N ASP A 49 -0.25 -20.22 6.71
CA ASP A 49 -0.19 -20.15 5.24
C ASP A 49 1.07 -19.41 4.76
N ALA A 50 1.92 -19.01 5.71
CA ALA A 50 3.16 -18.32 5.43
C ALA A 50 4.03 -19.12 4.43
N PRO A 51 4.55 -18.45 3.40
CA PRO A 51 5.42 -19.09 2.43
C PRO A 51 6.69 -19.60 3.11
N SER A 52 7.17 -20.78 2.69
CA SER A 52 8.50 -21.26 3.06
C SER A 52 9.58 -20.30 2.60
N GLU A 53 10.73 -20.28 3.26
CA GLU A 53 11.92 -19.58 2.77
C GLU A 53 12.30 -20.06 1.37
N HIS A 54 12.87 -19.15 0.58
CA HIS A 54 13.37 -19.54 -0.74
C HIS A 54 14.59 -20.45 -0.58
N LYS A 55 14.70 -21.41 -1.50
CA LYS A 55 15.92 -22.17 -1.69
C LYS A 55 16.70 -21.53 -2.84
N ASP A 56 18.00 -21.82 -2.93
CA ASP A 56 18.86 -21.42 -4.05
C ASP A 56 18.58 -22.27 -5.31
N THR A 57 17.31 -22.50 -5.59
CA THR A 57 16.81 -23.06 -6.83
C THR A 57 16.26 -21.95 -7.70
N TYR A 58 16.21 -22.17 -9.01
CA TYR A 58 15.65 -21.19 -9.94
C TYR A 58 14.24 -20.71 -9.53
N LEU A 59 13.36 -21.65 -9.17
CA LEU A 59 12.00 -21.33 -8.73
C LEU A 59 11.97 -20.63 -7.35
N GLY A 60 12.89 -20.97 -6.46
CA GLY A 60 13.01 -20.30 -5.16
C GLY A 60 13.39 -18.84 -5.30
N VAL A 61 14.43 -18.55 -6.08
CA VAL A 61 14.87 -17.18 -6.38
C VAL A 61 13.77 -16.42 -7.12
N LEU A 62 13.15 -17.03 -8.13
CA LEU A 62 12.05 -16.40 -8.87
C LEU A 62 10.87 -16.04 -7.96
N ARG A 63 10.49 -16.92 -7.03
CA ARG A 63 9.43 -16.63 -6.06
C ARG A 63 9.77 -15.41 -5.22
N ALA A 64 10.99 -15.33 -4.69
CA ALA A 64 11.42 -14.22 -3.86
C ALA A 64 11.49 -12.90 -4.65
N GLN A 65 11.91 -12.95 -5.92
CA GLN A 65 11.85 -11.80 -6.84
C GLN A 65 10.41 -11.33 -7.07
N VAL A 66 9.48 -12.26 -7.34
CA VAL A 66 8.06 -11.92 -7.55
C VAL A 66 7.42 -11.35 -6.29
N THR A 67 7.74 -11.89 -5.11
CA THR A 67 7.27 -11.34 -3.83
C THR A 67 7.77 -9.90 -3.62
N ASN A 68 9.04 -9.63 -3.92
CA ASN A 68 9.56 -8.26 -3.83
C ASN A 68 8.85 -7.32 -4.82
N LEU A 69 8.62 -7.77 -6.06
CA LEU A 69 7.91 -6.99 -7.06
C LEU A 69 6.46 -6.67 -6.62
N GLN A 70 5.79 -7.66 -6.01
CA GLN A 70 4.46 -7.47 -5.42
C GLN A 70 4.47 -6.39 -4.34
N ASP A 71 5.44 -6.43 -3.42
CA ASP A 71 5.57 -5.40 -2.38
C ASP A 71 5.80 -4.00 -2.96
N GLN A 72 6.72 -3.86 -3.92
CA GLN A 72 6.99 -2.57 -4.56
C GLN A 72 5.73 -1.98 -5.19
N ILE A 73 4.95 -2.80 -5.91
CA ILE A 73 3.69 -2.39 -6.54
C ILE A 73 2.65 -2.01 -5.47
N ASN A 74 2.50 -2.81 -4.43
CA ASN A 74 1.53 -2.57 -3.36
C ASN A 74 1.83 -1.27 -2.61
N VAL A 75 3.09 -1.02 -2.24
CA VAL A 75 3.52 0.22 -1.60
C VAL A 75 3.23 1.41 -2.52
N TYR A 76 3.63 1.33 -3.79
CA TYR A 76 3.42 2.41 -4.75
C TYR A 76 1.95 2.78 -4.93
N LEU A 77 1.08 1.78 -5.15
CA LEU A 77 -0.35 2.02 -5.37
C LEU A 77 -1.05 2.49 -4.09
N THR A 78 -0.66 1.96 -2.93
CA THR A 78 -1.23 2.37 -1.64
C THR A 78 -0.90 3.81 -1.32
N GLU A 79 0.35 4.23 -1.56
CA GLU A 79 0.76 5.62 -1.36
C GLU A 79 0.01 6.57 -2.29
N ARG A 80 -0.19 6.18 -3.56
CA ARG A 80 -1.01 6.98 -4.49
C ARG A 80 -2.45 7.13 -4.04
N MET A 81 -3.08 6.06 -3.55
CA MET A 81 -4.43 6.14 -3.00
C MET A 81 -4.48 7.01 -1.73
N ARG A 82 -3.42 7.03 -0.91
CA ARG A 82 -3.33 7.90 0.26
C ARG A 82 -3.31 9.38 -0.15
N ILE A 83 -2.44 9.74 -1.09
CA ILE A 83 -2.32 11.11 -1.62
C ILE A 83 -3.64 11.56 -2.23
N GLN A 84 -4.25 10.73 -3.09
CA GLN A 84 -5.54 11.06 -3.70
C GLN A 84 -6.64 11.32 -2.66
N LYS A 85 -6.70 10.51 -1.59
CA LYS A 85 -7.67 10.71 -0.50
C LYS A 85 -7.38 11.97 0.32
N GLU A 86 -6.13 12.38 0.45
CA GLU A 86 -5.75 13.62 1.13
C GLU A 86 -6.15 14.83 0.29
N GLU A 87 -5.88 14.80 -1.02
CA GLU A 87 -6.30 15.84 -1.98
C GLU A 87 -7.84 15.99 -2.05
N GLU A 88 -8.58 14.87 -2.06
CA GLU A 88 -10.04 14.88 -2.03
C GLU A 88 -10.58 15.53 -0.74
N LYS A 89 -9.99 15.20 0.41
CA LYS A 89 -10.37 15.81 1.70
C LYS A 89 -10.03 17.30 1.76
N GLU A 90 -8.88 17.71 1.26
CA GLU A 90 -8.50 19.13 1.20
C GLU A 90 -9.45 19.92 0.31
N SER A 91 -9.81 19.38 -0.86
CA SER A 91 -10.80 20.00 -1.75
C SER A 91 -12.18 20.10 -1.11
N GLU A 92 -12.64 19.07 -0.39
CA GLU A 92 -13.90 19.11 0.37
C GLU A 92 -13.88 20.18 1.47
N MET A 93 -12.77 20.30 2.21
CA MET A 93 -12.59 21.32 3.24
C MET A 93 -12.56 22.73 2.64
N GLU A 94 -11.83 22.93 1.54
CA GLU A 94 -11.74 24.21 0.84
C GLU A 94 -13.11 24.63 0.30
N LYS A 95 -13.86 23.71 -0.30
CA LYS A 95 -15.23 23.95 -0.74
C LYS A 95 -16.14 24.36 0.42
N LYS A 96 -16.04 23.70 1.57
CA LYS A 96 -16.81 24.04 2.77
C LYS A 96 -16.44 25.43 3.34
N LEU A 97 -15.18 25.83 3.26
CA LEU A 97 -14.68 27.14 3.68
C LEU A 97 -15.10 28.27 2.73
N LEU A 98 -15.07 28.03 1.42
CA LEU A 98 -15.39 29.03 0.39
C LEU A 98 -16.89 29.22 0.16
N ASP A 99 -17.71 28.19 0.41
CA ASP A 99 -19.17 28.27 0.28
C ASP A 99 -19.84 29.11 1.40
N GLY A 100 -19.06 29.74 2.28
CA GLY A 100 -19.54 30.81 3.16
C GLY A 100 -20.80 30.46 3.95
N GLY A 101 -20.85 29.23 4.49
CA GLY A 101 -22.02 28.70 5.19
C GLY A 101 -22.16 29.22 6.61
N ASP A 102 -22.68 30.44 6.70
CA ASP A 102 -23.50 31.01 7.76
C ASP A 102 -24.31 29.94 8.53
N ASP A 103 -23.91 29.65 9.77
CA ASP A 103 -24.75 29.00 10.79
C ASP A 103 -24.61 29.80 12.08
N ASP A 104 -24.87 31.10 11.99
CA ASP A 104 -25.27 31.89 13.17
C ASP A 104 -26.80 31.93 13.21
N SER A 105 -27.34 31.40 14.31
CA SER A 105 -28.67 31.65 14.89
C SER A 105 -29.82 30.72 14.47
N ASP A 106 -30.09 29.71 15.30
CA ASP A 106 -31.30 29.76 16.12
C ASP A 106 -31.09 29.03 17.46
N GLU A 107 -31.08 29.85 18.52
CA GLU A 107 -31.33 29.44 19.90
C GLU A 107 -32.70 28.75 19.99
N GLU A 108 -32.77 27.55 20.56
CA GLU A 108 -33.96 27.08 21.30
C GLU A 108 -33.50 26.25 22.50
N GLU A 109 -33.09 26.96 23.57
CA GLU A 109 -33.36 26.50 24.92
C GLU A 109 -34.89 26.41 25.12
N THR A 110 -35.53 25.25 24.97
CA THR A 110 -36.83 25.02 25.65
C THR A 110 -37.07 23.56 26.05
N LYS A 111 -36.99 23.32 27.36
CA LYS A 111 -37.77 22.41 28.24
C LYS A 111 -38.42 21.15 27.63
N LYS A 112 -38.15 19.97 28.22
CA LYS A 112 -38.94 19.39 29.33
C LYS A 112 -38.31 18.11 29.90
#